data_AF-A0A955MSL8-F1
#
_entry.id   AF-A0A955MSL8-F1
#
_cell.length_a   1.000
_cell.length_b   1.000
_cell.length_c   1.000
_cell.angle_alpha   90.00
_cell.angle_beta   90.00
_cell.angle_gamma   90.00
#
_symmetry.space_group_name_H-M   'P 1'
#
loop_
_entity.id
_entity.type
_entity.pdbx_description
1 polymer ?
#
loop_
_entity_poly.entity_id
_entity_poly.type
_entity_poly.pdbx_seq_one_letter_code
_entity_poly.pdbx_strand_id
1 'polypeptide(L)'
;MAKLKGQKPDILTVLNGLDLDLYGGEAVGICGANGAGKSTLLKIIAGIIPPTSGEVEVEGRVASLLELGAGFHPEMTGEENVLLN
;
A
#
# COMPACT_ATOMS: atom_id res chain seq x y z
N MET A 1 1.15 -44.69 13.35
CA MET A 1 1.42 -43.25 13.56
C MET A 1 2.02 -42.68 12.29
N ALA A 2 1.23 -41.98 11.48
CA ALA A 2 1.70 -41.36 10.24
C ALA A 2 2.29 -39.98 10.56
N LYS A 3 3.56 -39.76 10.19
CA LYS A 3 4.19 -38.44 10.26
C LYS A 3 3.53 -37.53 9.22
N LEU A 4 2.80 -36.51 9.66
CA LEU A 4 2.46 -35.36 8.82
C LEU A 4 3.77 -34.68 8.42
N LYS A 5 4.26 -34.95 7.20
CA LYS A 5 5.35 -34.19 6.60
C LYS A 5 4.90 -32.74 6.55
N GLY A 6 5.60 -31.85 7.27
CA GLY A 6 5.34 -30.42 7.24
C GLY A 6 5.38 -29.93 5.80
N GLN A 7 4.22 -29.57 5.28
CA GLN A 7 4.08 -28.99 3.95
C GLN A 7 4.72 -27.60 4.03
N LYS A 8 5.70 -27.32 3.16
CA LYS A 8 6.25 -25.97 3.07
C LYS A 8 5.11 -25.01 2.72
N PRO A 9 5.02 -23.82 3.34
CA PRO A 9 4.01 -22.85 2.97
C PRO A 9 4.20 -22.47 1.50
N ASP A 10 3.10 -22.39 0.76
CA ASP A 10 3.12 -21.84 -0.59
C ASP A 10 3.42 -20.34 -0.49
N ILE A 11 4.60 -19.93 -0.98
CA ILE A 11 5.01 -18.53 -1.02
C ILE A 11 4.56 -17.94 -2.35
N LEU A 12 3.66 -16.95 -2.28
CA LEU A 12 3.23 -16.17 -3.44
C LEU A 12 4.07 -14.90 -3.55
N THR A 13 4.73 -14.70 -4.69
CA THR A 13 5.41 -13.43 -5.01
C THR A 13 4.40 -12.46 -5.61
N VAL A 14 4.20 -11.30 -4.97
CA VAL A 14 3.21 -10.28 -5.40
C VAL A 14 3.87 -9.17 -6.22
N LEU A 15 5.06 -8.73 -5.82
CA LEU A 15 5.90 -7.78 -6.54
C LEU A 15 7.25 -8.46 -6.80
N ASN A 16 7.81 -8.27 -7.99
CA ASN A 16 9.02 -8.96 -8.42
C ASN A 16 9.94 -7.99 -9.16
N GLY A 17 10.94 -7.43 -8.45
CA GLY A 17 11.94 -6.53 -9.03
C GLY A 17 11.34 -5.28 -9.67
N LEU A 18 10.87 -4.36 -8.85
CA LEU A 18 10.27 -3.09 -9.29
C LEU A 18 11.15 -1.94 -8.83
N ASP A 19 11.55 -1.09 -9.78
CA ASP A 19 12.23 0.18 -9.56
C ASP A 19 11.29 1.31 -10.02
N LEU A 20 11.11 2.32 -9.18
CA LEU A 20 10.21 3.44 -9.44
C LEU A 20 10.70 4.71 -8.73
N ASP A 21 10.91 5.76 -9.51
CA ASP A 21 11.15 7.11 -9.02
C ASP A 21 9.92 7.98 -9.32
N LEU A 22 9.49 8.77 -8.33
CA LEU A 22 8.37 9.71 -8.43
C LEU A 22 8.82 11.09 -8.00
N TYR A 23 8.48 12.11 -8.78
CA TYR A 23 8.89 13.49 -8.53
C TYR A 23 7.71 14.39 -8.14
N GLY A 24 8.03 15.46 -7.40
CA GLY A 24 7.04 16.45 -6.99
C GLY A 24 6.35 17.11 -8.18
N GLY A 25 5.02 17.17 -8.15
CA GLY A 25 4.19 17.74 -9.22
C GLY A 25 3.73 16.71 -10.27
N GLU A 26 4.17 15.45 -10.18
CA GLU A 26 3.70 14.40 -11.07
C GLU A 26 2.33 13.85 -10.66
N ALA A 27 1.55 13.46 -11.67
CA ALA A 27 0.33 12.68 -11.49
C ALA A 27 0.55 11.31 -12.15
N VAL A 28 0.70 10.26 -11.34
CA VAL A 28 1.02 8.91 -11.82
C VAL A 28 -0.15 7.95 -11.59
N GLY A 29 -0.52 7.23 -12.65
CA GLY A 29 -1.55 6.18 -12.61
C GLY A 29 -0.92 4.79 -12.63
N ILE A 30 -1.29 3.93 -11.67
CA ILE A 30 -0.88 2.52 -11.63
C ILE A 30 -2.03 1.65 -12.14
N CYS A 31 -1.85 1.01 -13.29
CA CYS A 31 -2.86 0.18 -13.95
C CYS A 31 -2.40 -1.28 -14.09
N GLY A 32 -3.36 -2.21 -14.17
CA GLY A 32 -3.09 -3.65 -14.28
C GLY A 32 -4.26 -4.49 -13.79
N ALA A 33 -4.23 -5.80 -14.07
CA ALA A 33 -5.30 -6.74 -13.69
C ALA A 33 -5.49 -6.85 -12.16
N ASN A 34 -6.62 -7.41 -11.74
CA ASN A 34 -6.83 -7.77 -10.34
C ASN A 34 -5.77 -8.80 -9.90
N GLY A 35 -5.22 -8.63 -8.71
CA GLY A 35 -4.11 -9.46 -8.22
C GLY A 35 -2.72 -9.06 -8.71
N ALA A 36 -2.57 -8.09 -9.62
CA ALA A 36 -1.26 -7.65 -10.13
C ALA A 36 -0.38 -6.88 -9.11
N GLY A 37 -0.76 -6.83 -7.83
CA GLY A 37 0.04 -6.20 -6.78
C GLY A 37 -0.13 -4.68 -6.60
N LYS A 38 -1.03 -4.02 -7.36
CA LYS A 38 -1.24 -2.55 -7.30
C LYS A 38 -1.49 -2.02 -5.87
N SER A 39 -2.49 -2.57 -5.18
CA SER A 39 -2.80 -2.15 -3.80
C SER A 39 -1.69 -2.52 -2.82
N THR A 40 -0.93 -3.58 -3.09
CA THR A 40 0.24 -3.96 -2.29
C THR A 40 1.36 -2.93 -2.45
N LEU A 41 1.65 -2.51 -3.69
CA LEU A 41 2.61 -1.44 -3.99
C LEU A 41 2.21 -0.12 -3.31
N LEU A 42 0.94 0.28 -3.42
CA LEU A 42 0.45 1.50 -2.77
C LEU A 42 0.55 1.43 -1.24
N LYS A 43 0.30 0.27 -0.62
CA LYS A 43 0.49 0.07 0.84
C LYS A 43 1.96 0.13 1.25
N ILE A 44 2.87 -0.36 0.41
CA ILE A 44 4.31 -0.26 0.63
C ILE A 44 4.77 1.19 0.56
N ILE A 45 4.35 1.93 -0.47
CA ILE A 45 4.66 3.37 -0.62
C ILE A 45 4.09 4.18 0.55
N ALA A 46 2.88 3.84 1.02
CA ALA A 46 2.25 4.46 2.18
C ALA A 46 2.89 4.06 3.53
N GLY A 47 3.87 3.16 3.55
CA GLY A 47 4.50 2.68 4.78
C GLY A 47 3.62 1.78 5.66
N ILE A 48 2.49 1.29 5.13
CA ILE A 48 1.55 0.44 5.87
C ILE A 48 2.13 -0.98 6.06
N ILE A 49 2.86 -1.48 5.07
CA ILE A 49 3.58 -2.76 5.14
C ILE A 49 5.00 -2.60 4.60
N PRO A 50 6.01 -3.27 5.18
CA PRO A 50 7.37 -3.24 4.63
C PRO A 50 7.50 -4.13 3.38
N PRO A 51 8.41 -3.81 2.45
CA PRO A 51 8.75 -4.71 1.36
C PRO A 51 9.45 -5.97 1.88
N THR A 52 9.37 -7.09 1.15
CA THR A 52 10.12 -8.31 1.48
C THR A 52 11.62 -8.15 1.26
N SER A 53 12.01 -7.32 0.29
CA SER A 53 13.39 -6.99 -0.08
C SER A 53 13.42 -5.64 -0.77
N GLY A 54 14.58 -4.97 -0.74
CA GLY A 54 14.73 -3.61 -1.27
C GLY A 54 14.30 -2.55 -0.25
N GLU A 55 14.20 -1.31 -0.70
CA GLU A 55 13.91 -0.16 0.15
C GLU A 55 12.93 0.80 -0.52
N VAL A 56 12.33 1.67 0.30
CA VAL A 56 11.45 2.74 -0.14
C VAL A 56 11.87 3.99 0.61
N GLU A 57 12.27 5.01 -0.14
CA GLU A 57 12.63 6.31 0.40
C GLU A 57 11.57 7.34 0.00
N VAL A 58 11.19 8.20 0.94
CA VAL A 58 10.19 9.25 0.74
C VAL A 58 10.71 10.53 1.36
N GLU A 59 10.82 11.57 0.54
CA GLU A 59 11.04 12.92 1.02
C GLU A 59 9.71 13.60 1.35
N GLY A 60 9.36 13.66 2.64
CA GLY A 60 8.14 14.31 3.12
C GLY A 60 7.15 13.34 3.78
N ARG A 61 5.85 13.52 3.53
CA ARG A 61 4.77 12.71 4.11
C ARG A 61 3.91 12.11 3.00
N VAL A 62 3.62 10.82 3.10
CA VAL A 62 2.62 10.15 2.26
C VAL A 62 1.32 10.06 3.04
N ALA A 63 0.25 10.62 2.47
CA ALA A 63 -1.11 10.43 2.96
C ALA A 63 -1.83 9.45 2.01
N SER A 64 -2.33 8.33 2.54
CA SER A 64 -3.06 7.35 1.74
C SER A 64 -4.57 7.59 1.85
N LEU A 65 -5.23 7.92 0.73
CA LEU A 65 -6.69 7.94 0.61
C LEU A 65 -7.26 6.57 0.18
N LEU A 66 -6.53 5.49 0.47
CA LEU A 66 -6.80 4.15 -0.08
C LEU A 66 -8.08 3.52 0.47
N GLU A 67 -8.57 4.00 1.61
CA GLU A 67 -9.83 3.57 2.20
C GLU A 67 -10.84 4.71 2.05
N LEU A 68 -11.81 4.52 1.17
CA LEU A 68 -12.94 5.44 1.00
C LEU A 68 -13.60 5.67 2.38
N GLY A 69 -13.45 6.88 2.91
CA GLY A 69 -14.00 7.28 4.21
C GLY A 69 -13.06 7.13 5.41
N ALA A 70 -11.83 6.63 5.25
CA ALA A 70 -10.87 6.61 6.35
C ALA A 70 -10.47 8.05 6.72
N GLY A 71 -10.74 8.43 7.97
CA GLY A 71 -10.49 9.77 8.50
C GLY A 71 -11.67 10.73 8.41
N PHE A 72 -12.77 10.36 7.75
CA PHE A 72 -14.01 11.15 7.76
C PHE A 72 -14.98 10.66 8.83
N HIS A 73 -15.43 11.60 9.64
CA HIS A 73 -16.43 11.44 10.69
C HIS A 73 -17.81 11.84 10.15
N PRO A 74 -18.72 10.88 9.89
CA PRO A 74 -20.02 11.16 9.28
C PRO A 74 -20.96 12.02 10.15
N GLU A 75 -20.68 12.06 11.46
CA GLU A 75 -21.35 12.92 12.44
C GLU A 75 -20.87 14.39 12.38
N MET A 76 -19.77 14.67 11.70
CA MET A 76 -19.15 16.00 11.58
C MET A 76 -19.45 16.64 10.23
N THR A 77 -19.47 17.96 10.20
CA THR A 77 -19.49 18.75 8.96
C THR A 77 -18.18 18.61 8.19
N GLY A 78 -18.18 19.02 6.92
CA GLY A 78 -16.97 19.01 6.10
C GLY A 78 -15.84 19.88 6.66
N GLU A 79 -16.16 21.04 7.24
CA GLU A 79 -15.18 21.95 7.86
C GLU A 79 -14.50 21.30 9.07
N GLU A 80 -15.30 20.68 9.94
CA GLU A 80 -14.78 20.01 11.14
C GLU A 80 -13.87 18.83 10.76
N ASN A 81 -14.19 18.09 9.68
CA ASN A 81 -13.35 17.03 9.15
C ASN A 81 -12.02 17.53 8.57
N VAL A 82 -11.99 18.74 7.98
CA VAL A 82 -10.76 19.37 7.47
C VAL A 82 -9.87 19.85 8.60
N LEU A 83 -10.44 20.30 9.73
CA LEU A 83 -9.65 20.75 10.88
C LEU A 83 -9.00 19.61 11.68
N LEU A 84 -9.60 18.42 11.64
CA LEU A 84 -9.13 17.25 12.39
C LEU A 84 -7.94 16.53 11.74
N ASN A 85 -7.85 16.56 10.40
CA ASN A 85 -6.87 15.84 9.59
C ASN A 85 -5.75 16.75 9.06
#